data_AF-A0A2E2AXW8-F1
#
_entry.id   AF-A0A2E2AXW8-F1
#
_cell.length_a   1.000
_cell.length_b   1.000
_cell.length_c   1.000
_cell.angle_alpha   90.00
_cell.angle_beta   90.00
_cell.angle_gamma   90.00
#
_symmetry.space_group_name_H-M   'P 1'
#
loop_
_entity.id
_entity.type
_entity.pdbx_description
1 polymer ?
#
loop_
_entity_poly.entity_id
_entity_poly.type
_entity_poly.pdbx_seq_one_letter_code
_entity_poly.pdbx_strand_id
1 'polypeptide(L)'
;MLRSTSKREAVAKLLELGYHPVVVEAENQQKKDAKESIRRFLGRVKTSDLAVFTRQFAALLKAGLPIMAALETLQRQSTNRYLARTIEDVRAS
;
A
#
# COMPACT_ATOMS: atom_id res chain seq x y z
N MET A 1 22.33 6.25 0.85
CA MET A 1 21.83 5.22 -0.09
C MET A 1 22.98 4.80 -1.01
N LEU A 2 23.64 3.67 -0.76
CA LEU A 2 24.73 3.18 -1.61
C LEU A 2 24.14 2.32 -2.74
N ARG A 3 24.09 2.89 -3.96
CA ARG A 3 23.99 2.09 -5.18
C ARG A 3 25.40 1.60 -5.50
N SER A 4 25.64 0.29 -5.39
CA SER A 4 26.83 -0.36 -5.95
C SER A 4 26.35 -1.56 -6.74
N THR A 5 26.84 -1.66 -7.96
CA THR A 5 26.31 -2.51 -9.02
C THR A 5 26.81 -3.96 -8.92
N SER A 6 27.54 -4.30 -7.85
CA SER A 6 28.13 -5.63 -7.67
C SER A 6 28.38 -5.95 -6.19
N LYS A 7 28.07 -7.19 -5.80
CA LYS A 7 28.33 -7.74 -4.46
C LYS A 7 29.77 -7.48 -3.99
N ARG A 8 30.76 -7.53 -4.90
CA ARG A 8 32.19 -7.34 -4.57
C ARG A 8 32.55 -5.90 -4.22
N GLU A 9 31.96 -4.93 -4.92
CA GLU A 9 32.24 -3.51 -4.70
C GLU A 9 31.53 -3.02 -3.43
N ALA A 10 30.32 -3.52 -3.15
CA ALA A 10 29.64 -3.29 -1.88
C ALA A 10 30.44 -3.84 -0.68
N VAL A 11 31.03 -5.04 -0.82
CA VAL A 11 31.90 -5.63 0.21
C VAL A 11 33.19 -4.82 0.37
N ALA A 12 33.86 -4.43 -0.71
CA ALA A 12 35.07 -3.61 -0.65
C ALA A 12 34.81 -2.26 0.06
N LYS A 13 33.67 -1.63 -0.20
CA LYS A 13 33.28 -0.36 0.44
C LYS A 13 32.90 -0.52 1.92
N LEU A 14 32.30 -1.65 2.29
CA LEU A 14 32.06 -1.97 3.70
C LEU A 14 33.37 -2.20 4.45
N LEU A 15 34.34 -2.86 3.81
CA LEU A 15 35.69 -3.07 4.34
C LEU A 15 36.47 -1.74 4.47
N GLU A 16 36.39 -0.85 3.48
CA GLU A 16 36.98 0.51 3.56
C GLU A 16 36.38 1.34 4.70
N LEU A 17 35.08 1.17 4.98
CA LEU A 17 34.38 1.82 6.09
C LEU A 17 34.64 1.14 7.45
N GLY A 18 35.50 0.11 7.51
CA GLY A 18 35.88 -0.60 8.73
C GLY A 18 34.86 -1.64 9.21
N TYR A 19 33.87 -1.99 8.39
CA TYR A 19 32.89 -3.01 8.70
C TYR A 19 33.30 -4.36 8.09
N HIS A 20 33.31 -5.42 8.91
CA HIS A 20 33.55 -6.79 8.47
C HIS A 20 32.21 -7.51 8.24
N PRO A 21 31.77 -7.69 6.98
CA PRO A 21 30.45 -8.25 6.72
C PRO A 21 30.42 -9.75 7.02
N VAL A 22 29.49 -10.17 7.90
CA VAL A 22 29.33 -11.58 8.30
C VAL A 22 28.44 -12.37 7.33
N VAL A 23 27.48 -11.71 6.66
CA VAL A 23 26.67 -12.29 5.57
C VAL A 23 26.26 -11.17 4.61
N VAL A 24 26.41 -11.38 3.29
CA VAL A 24 25.94 -10.44 2.25
C VAL A 24 25.01 -11.14 1.29
N GLU A 25 23.72 -10.84 1.41
CA GLU A 25 22.69 -11.30 0.49
C GLU A 25 22.40 -10.21 -0.55
N ALA A 26 22.42 -10.55 -1.85
CA ALA A 26 21.98 -9.61 -2.86
C ALA A 26 20.47 -9.61 -2.93
N GLU A 27 19.89 -8.48 -2.55
CA GLU A 27 18.47 -8.26 -2.72
C GLU A 27 18.19 -7.88 -4.18
N ASN A 28 17.37 -8.70 -4.85
CA ASN A 28 17.13 -8.57 -6.28
C ASN A 28 16.18 -7.39 -6.54
N GLN A 29 16.74 -6.19 -6.73
CA GLN A 29 16.01 -4.91 -6.85
C GLN A 29 14.92 -4.94 -7.93
N GLN A 30 15.18 -5.60 -9.06
CA GLN A 30 14.20 -5.76 -10.14
C GLN A 30 12.88 -6.43 -9.70
N LYS A 31 12.94 -7.39 -8.76
CA LYS A 31 11.73 -8.05 -8.23
C LYS A 31 10.95 -7.15 -7.27
N LYS A 32 11.63 -6.22 -6.59
CA LYS A 32 11.00 -5.22 -5.72
C LYS A 32 10.31 -4.13 -6.53
N ASP A 33 10.99 -3.58 -7.53
CA ASP A 33 10.45 -2.50 -8.37
C ASP A 33 9.20 -2.95 -9.16
N ALA A 34 9.21 -4.18 -9.68
CA ALA A 34 8.05 -4.77 -10.36
C ALA A 34 6.87 -5.00 -9.41
N LYS A 35 7.12 -5.56 -8.21
CA LYS A 35 6.08 -5.76 -7.19
C LYS A 35 5.49 -4.44 -6.70
N GLU A 36 6.32 -3.41 -6.56
CA GLU A 36 5.89 -2.10 -6.07
C GLU A 36 5.06 -1.34 -7.12
N SER A 37 5.42 -1.47 -8.40
CA SER A 37 4.65 -0.93 -9.52
C SER A 37 3.30 -1.61 -9.65
N ILE A 38 3.26 -2.94 -9.54
CA ILE A 38 2.02 -3.73 -9.53
C ILE A 38 1.14 -3.34 -8.32
N ARG A 39 1.72 -3.20 -7.13
CA ARG A 39 0.98 -2.74 -5.94
C ARG A 39 0.42 -1.34 -6.11
N ARG A 40 1.17 -0.40 -6.69
CA ARG A 40 0.68 0.95 -7.01
C ARG A 40 -0.47 0.93 -8.01
N PHE A 41 -0.43 0.03 -8.99
CA PHE A 41 -1.49 -0.08 -9.98
C PHE A 41 -2.76 -0.75 -9.41
N LEU A 42 -2.61 -1.80 -8.60
CA LEU A 42 -3.73 -2.45 -7.90
C LEU A 42 -4.28 -1.63 -6.72
N GLY A 43 -3.50 -0.70 -6.17
CA GLY A 43 -3.89 0.16 -5.06
C GLY A 43 -4.63 1.43 -5.46
N ARG A 44 -5.12 1.52 -6.70
CA ARG A 44 -5.78 2.73 -7.20
C ARG A 44 -7.30 2.57 -7.16
N VAL A 45 -7.99 3.53 -6.54
CA VAL A 45 -9.45 3.63 -6.59
C VAL A 45 -9.85 4.38 -7.86
N LYS A 46 -10.79 3.83 -8.62
CA LYS A 46 -11.34 4.53 -9.80
C LYS A 46 -12.26 5.66 -9.34
N THR A 47 -12.30 6.75 -10.09
CA THR A 47 -13.19 7.89 -9.79
C THR A 47 -14.66 7.48 -9.75
N SER A 48 -15.07 6.51 -10.57
CA SER A 48 -16.42 5.93 -10.55
C SER A 48 -16.76 5.28 -9.20
N ASP A 49 -15.84 4.50 -8.64
CA ASP A 49 -16.03 3.79 -7.37
C ASP A 49 -16.15 4.80 -6.22
N LEU A 50 -15.34 5.85 -6.26
CA LEU A 50 -15.40 6.95 -5.30
C LEU A 50 -16.72 7.75 -5.40
N ALA A 51 -17.19 8.00 -6.62
CA ALA A 51 -18.48 8.68 -6.84
C ALA A 51 -19.67 7.86 -6.33
N VAL A 52 -19.62 6.52 -6.48
CA VAL A 52 -20.63 5.62 -5.92
C VAL A 52 -20.57 5.62 -4.40
N PHE A 53 -19.37 5.45 -3.82
CA PHE A 53 -19.15 5.47 -2.37
C PHE A 53 -19.69 6.76 -1.73
N THR A 54 -19.31 7.93 -2.25
CA THR A 54 -19.72 9.23 -1.68
C THR A 54 -21.23 9.43 -1.74
N ARG A 55 -21.88 9.04 -2.84
CA ARG A 55 -23.35 9.12 -2.97
C ARG A 55 -24.06 8.20 -1.98
N GLN A 56 -23.60 6.95 -1.86
CA GLN A 56 -24.19 5.98 -0.94
C GLN A 56 -23.97 6.41 0.52
N PHE A 57 -22.77 6.89 0.86
CA PHE A 57 -22.47 7.41 2.19
C PHE A 57 -23.38 8.59 2.55
N ALA A 58 -23.49 9.58 1.67
CA ALA A 58 -24.40 10.71 1.88
C ALA A 58 -25.86 10.27 2.06
N ALA A 59 -26.32 9.27 1.29
CA ALA A 59 -27.68 8.74 1.42
C ALA A 59 -27.90 8.07 2.78
N LEU A 60 -26.95 7.24 3.25
CA LEU A 60 -27.03 6.58 4.55
C LEU A 60 -27.03 7.59 5.71
N LEU A 61 -26.18 8.61 5.63
CA LEU A 61 -26.16 9.68 6.65
C LEU A 61 -27.45 10.49 6.65
N LYS A 62 -28.01 10.80 5.47
CA LYS A 62 -29.33 11.47 5.36
C LYS A 62 -30.47 10.62 5.92
N ALA A 63 -30.37 9.30 5.82
CA ALA A 63 -31.32 8.36 6.41
C ALA A 63 -31.17 8.23 7.95
N GLY A 64 -30.22 8.95 8.56
CA GLY A 64 -29.98 8.92 10.01
C GLY A 64 -29.17 7.71 10.48
N LEU A 65 -28.53 6.97 9.57
CA LEU A 65 -27.72 5.83 9.95
C LEU A 65 -26.43 6.32 10.65
N PRO A 66 -26.04 5.73 11.80
CA PRO A 66 -24.80 6.07 12.47
C PRO A 66 -23.60 5.92 11.54
N ILE A 67 -22.63 6.84 11.65
CA ILE A 67 -21.44 6.88 10.76
C ILE A 67 -20.72 5.54 10.71
N MET A 68 -20.52 4.89 11.86
CA MET A 68 -19.84 3.59 11.93
C MET A 68 -20.59 2.49 11.17
N ALA A 69 -21.92 2.45 11.29
CA ALA A 69 -22.75 1.49 10.58
C ALA A 69 -22.81 1.78 9.07
N ALA A 70 -22.79 3.06 8.68
CA ALA A 70 -22.71 3.46 7.28
C ALA A 70 -21.37 3.04 6.65
N LEU A 71 -20.25 3.28 7.34
CA LEU A 71 -18.93 2.85 6.88
C LEU A 71 -18.80 1.33 6.80
N GLU A 72 -19.35 0.58 7.76
CA GLU A 72 -19.39 -0.89 7.71
C GLU A 72 -20.18 -1.39 6.49
N THR A 73 -21.36 -0.81 6.26
CA THR A 73 -22.21 -1.15 5.11
C THR A 73 -21.46 -0.93 3.80
N LEU A 74 -20.81 0.23 3.65
CA LEU A 74 -20.05 0.58 2.44
C LEU A 74 -18.79 -0.27 2.27
N GLN A 75 -18.10 -0.62 3.36
CA GLN A 75 -16.94 -1.52 3.32
C GLN A 75 -17.34 -2.89 2.77
N ARG A 76 -18.46 -3.45 3.23
CA ARG A 76 -18.99 -4.74 2.76
C ARG A 76 -19.50 -4.70 1.32
N GLN A 77 -20.05 -3.57 0.89
CA GLN A 77 -20.62 -3.40 -0.45
C GLN A 77 -19.62 -2.93 -1.52
N SER A 78 -18.43 -2.48 -1.10
CA SER A 78 -17.42 -1.98 -2.03
C SER A 78 -16.86 -3.10 -2.91
N THR A 79 -17.01 -2.95 -4.22
CA THR A 79 -16.44 -3.87 -5.23
C THR A 79 -14.93 -3.69 -5.38
N ASN A 80 -14.41 -2.53 -4.98
CA ASN A 80 -12.99 -2.22 -5.02
C ASN A 80 -12.31 -2.65 -3.71
N ARG A 81 -11.54 -3.74 -3.76
CA ARG A 81 -10.85 -4.30 -2.58
C ARG A 81 -9.93 -3.32 -1.89
N TYR A 82 -9.30 -2.41 -2.63
CA TYR A 82 -8.45 -1.38 -2.04
C TYR A 82 -9.27 -0.36 -1.27
N LEU A 83 -10.36 0.13 -1.87
CA LEU A 83 -11.30 1.03 -1.18
C LEU A 83 -11.92 0.38 0.06
N ALA A 84 -12.34 -0.88 -0.02
CA ALA A 84 -12.89 -1.63 1.12
C ALA A 84 -11.90 -1.67 2.30
N ARG A 85 -10.62 -1.94 2.00
CA ARG A 85 -9.55 -1.95 2.99
C ARG A 85 -9.27 -0.56 3.57
N THR A 86 -9.26 0.48 2.74
CA THR A 86 -9.11 1.85 3.24
C THR A 86 -10.24 2.25 4.18
N ILE A 87 -11.49 1.84 3.89
CA ILE A 87 -12.63 2.09 4.79
C ILE A 87 -12.45 1.33 6.10
N GLU A 88 -11.94 0.09 6.05
CA GLU A 88 -11.59 -0.69 7.25
C GLU A 88 -10.52 0.00 8.11
N ASP A 89 -9.44 0.48 7.49
CA ASP A 89 -8.36 1.21 8.18
C ASP A 89 -8.89 2.48 8.87
N VAL A 90 -9.81 3.21 8.23
CA VAL A 90 -10.47 4.40 8.80
C VAL A 90 -11.38 4.04 9.97
N ARG A 91 -12.07 2.89 9.93
CA ARG A 91 -12.93 2.42 11.03
C ARG A 91 -12.12 1.94 12.24
N ALA A 92 -10.89 1.48 12.01
CA ALA A 92 -10.00 0.96 13.04
C ALA A 92 -9.07 2.02 13.66
N SER A 93 -9.07 3.25 13.11
CA SER A 93 -8.37 4.41 13.67
C SER A 93 -9.17 5.08 14.78
#